data_AF-A0A2D6QDQ9-F1
#
_entry.id   AF-A0A2D6QDQ9-F1
#
_cell.length_a   1.000
_cell.length_b   1.000
_cell.length_c   1.000
_cell.angle_alpha   90.00
_cell.angle_beta   90.00
_cell.angle_gamma   90.00
#
_symmetry.space_group_name_H-M   'P 1'
#
loop_
_entity.id
_entity.type
_entity.pdbx_description
1 polymer ?
#
loop_
_entity_poly.entity_id
_entity_poly.type
_entity_poly.pdbx_seq_one_letter_code
_entity_poly.pdbx_strand_id
1 'polypeptide(L)'
;MLNSLKNTFLLALGALALAASSSAQTWLQPDYLWSGGFYVNPQCSLAPLTLPTFPGFNQVSMEIGWQDCQAESKKYVDAKWSAPVSPIGVSTQEMIAELRLTEALIGDLIAKGKMTLTYSRTWYEKKKTVPSTHWQIWRFLVNGDLRYSQGAKGSLRPNCAFNHKGRVRYTGYVDWALDINKGTWSNTWMLTHATDDLEHVPSHPREGNYHCDRSYSFVGPAKGFVADPLVATEGGSQDNEYYRSVVRYVRRPKIGPPPFPPVPGPVGVGIPSSSFEEDVDFTVTPMYQMCPCSSAGAGLSQFAIAQMNIAGKFGSTAQSNNELVNEFVSMGIGSWTDPSIYPGVEDVRWTIAEYDYFEPCTNETRKEVFHGVTTVGGYEAWAISYDPYYHSQQLLKEYLGATFIDQANARRKGRLSMNLPFKSDHVLNLNHW
;
A
#
# COMPACT_ATOMS: atom_id res chain seq x y z
N MET A 1 53.63 -28.82 -23.50
CA MET A 1 52.38 -28.48 -24.21
C MET A 1 51.09 -28.70 -23.39
N LEU A 2 51.02 -29.63 -22.42
CA LEU A 2 49.78 -29.88 -21.67
C LEU A 2 49.35 -28.75 -20.69
N ASN A 3 50.27 -27.93 -20.17
CA ASN A 3 49.91 -26.86 -19.22
C ASN A 3 49.26 -25.63 -19.88
N SER A 4 49.44 -25.44 -21.20
CA SER A 4 48.86 -24.30 -21.92
C SER A 4 47.36 -24.50 -22.21
N LEU A 5 46.93 -25.74 -22.44
CA LEU A 5 45.53 -26.07 -22.73
C LEU A 5 44.62 -25.92 -21.49
N LYS A 6 45.11 -26.26 -20.29
CA LYS A 6 44.35 -26.10 -19.03
C LYS A 6 44.04 -24.64 -18.71
N ASN A 7 45.01 -23.74 -18.87
CA ASN A 7 44.82 -22.31 -18.56
C ASN A 7 43.90 -21.62 -19.57
N THR A 8 43.91 -22.06 -20.84
CA THR A 8 43.03 -21.51 -21.88
C THR A 8 41.59 -21.99 -21.70
N PHE A 9 41.38 -23.23 -21.27
CA PHE A 9 40.03 -23.76 -20.98
C PHE A 9 39.39 -23.12 -19.73
N LEU A 10 40.18 -22.83 -18.69
CA LEU A 10 39.70 -22.15 -17.47
C LEU A 10 39.28 -20.70 -17.73
N LEU A 11 40.00 -19.97 -18.59
CA LEU A 11 39.62 -18.62 -19.02
C LEU A 11 38.37 -18.63 -19.89
N ALA A 12 38.21 -19.62 -20.77
CA ALA A 12 37.01 -19.77 -21.60
C ALA A 12 35.76 -20.14 -20.77
N LEU A 13 35.89 -21.03 -19.77
CA LEU A 13 34.81 -21.35 -18.82
C LEU A 13 34.46 -20.16 -17.91
N GLY A 14 35.45 -19.36 -17.50
CA GLY A 14 35.21 -18.10 -16.77
C GLY A 14 34.46 -17.06 -17.61
N ALA A 15 34.78 -16.96 -18.90
CA ALA A 15 34.10 -16.06 -19.84
C ALA A 15 32.68 -16.54 -20.21
N LEU A 16 32.45 -17.86 -20.31
CA LEU A 16 31.11 -18.43 -20.55
C LEU A 16 30.21 -18.36 -19.32
N ALA A 17 30.75 -18.41 -18.10
CA ALA A 17 30.00 -18.14 -16.87
C ALA A 17 29.66 -16.65 -16.68
N LEU A 18 30.51 -15.74 -17.18
CA LEU A 18 30.24 -14.30 -17.20
C LEU A 18 29.36 -13.84 -18.37
N ALA A 19 29.22 -14.66 -19.43
CA ALA A 19 28.31 -14.41 -20.55
C ALA A 19 26.90 -14.99 -20.34
N ALA A 20 26.67 -15.75 -19.27
CA ALA A 20 25.34 -16.24 -18.90
C ALA A 20 24.54 -15.15 -18.14
N SER A 21 24.31 -14.00 -18.76
CA SER A 21 23.42 -12.95 -18.26
C SER A 21 22.99 -12.01 -19.39
N SER A 22 22.27 -12.52 -20.39
CA SER A 22 21.41 -11.69 -21.25
C SER A 22 20.61 -12.55 -22.23
N SER A 23 19.87 -13.55 -21.73
CA SER A 23 18.55 -13.73 -22.34
C SER A 23 17.74 -12.52 -21.92
N ALA A 24 17.21 -11.79 -22.89
CA ALA A 24 16.25 -10.71 -22.64
C ALA A 24 14.99 -11.31 -22.01
N GLN A 25 15.05 -11.64 -20.72
CA GLN A 25 13.85 -11.74 -19.90
C GLN A 25 13.23 -10.35 -19.91
N THR A 26 11.98 -10.26 -20.32
CA THR A 26 11.13 -9.12 -20.01
C THR A 26 11.11 -9.00 -18.48
N TRP A 27 11.98 -8.16 -17.92
CA TRP A 27 12.17 -8.00 -16.46
C TRP A 27 10.92 -7.48 -15.74
N LEU A 28 10.00 -6.89 -16.50
CA LEU A 28 8.71 -6.47 -15.99
C LEU A 28 7.80 -7.68 -15.82
N GLN A 29 7.27 -7.85 -14.62
CA GLN A 29 6.36 -8.92 -14.23
C GLN A 29 4.97 -8.34 -13.93
N PRO A 30 4.06 -8.27 -14.90
CA PRO A 30 2.68 -7.91 -14.64
C PRO A 30 2.07 -8.81 -13.57
N ASP A 31 1.15 -8.27 -12.77
CA ASP A 31 0.46 -8.98 -11.70
C ASP A 31 -0.69 -9.88 -12.19
N TYR A 32 -1.09 -9.72 -13.45
CA TYR A 32 -2.18 -10.41 -14.15
C TYR A 32 -3.60 -10.12 -13.64
N LEU A 33 -3.78 -9.09 -12.80
CA LEU A 33 -5.10 -8.68 -12.32
C LEU A 33 -6.04 -8.23 -13.46
N TRP A 34 -5.48 -7.67 -14.53
CA TRP A 34 -6.16 -7.25 -15.76
C TRP A 34 -6.23 -8.33 -16.87
N SER A 35 -5.80 -9.57 -16.63
CA SER A 35 -5.74 -10.58 -17.73
C SER A 35 -7.10 -11.07 -18.24
N GLY A 36 -8.20 -10.69 -17.59
CA GLY A 36 -9.54 -10.84 -18.15
C GLY A 36 -9.80 -9.71 -19.15
N GLY A 37 -9.68 -9.99 -20.45
CA GLY A 37 -9.95 -8.99 -21.49
C GLY A 37 -11.32 -8.31 -21.30
N PHE A 38 -11.46 -7.09 -21.81
CA PHE A 38 -12.65 -6.23 -21.73
C PHE A 38 -13.98 -6.94 -22.11
N TYR A 39 -13.90 -8.03 -22.88
CA TYR A 39 -15.03 -8.83 -23.35
C TYR A 39 -15.19 -10.20 -22.66
N VAL A 40 -14.23 -10.61 -21.81
CA VAL A 40 -14.15 -11.98 -21.27
C VAL A 40 -13.78 -12.04 -19.79
N ASN A 41 -13.71 -10.92 -19.06
CA ASN A 41 -13.81 -10.98 -17.61
C ASN A 41 -15.31 -10.97 -17.26
N PRO A 42 -15.97 -12.11 -17.02
CA PRO A 42 -17.26 -12.02 -16.35
C PRO A 42 -16.98 -11.29 -15.05
N GLN A 43 -17.67 -10.17 -14.83
CA GLN A 43 -17.91 -9.58 -13.53
C GLN A 43 -17.88 -10.73 -12.51
N CYS A 44 -16.89 -10.72 -11.60
CA CYS A 44 -16.69 -11.78 -10.58
C CYS A 44 -15.89 -13.04 -10.97
N SER A 45 -15.11 -13.01 -12.04
CA SER A 45 -14.23 -14.12 -12.42
C SER A 45 -12.91 -14.12 -11.63
N LEU A 46 -12.21 -15.26 -11.61
CA LEU A 46 -10.90 -15.36 -10.97
C LEU A 46 -9.81 -14.85 -11.91
N ALA A 47 -9.08 -13.81 -11.53
CA ALA A 47 -7.79 -13.50 -12.13
C ALA A 47 -6.65 -14.19 -11.33
N PRO A 48 -5.65 -14.76 -12.01
CA PRO A 48 -4.45 -15.22 -11.34
C PRO A 48 -3.66 -14.02 -10.81
N LEU A 49 -3.07 -14.17 -9.62
CA LEU A 49 -2.11 -13.20 -9.09
C LEU A 49 -0.73 -13.83 -9.08
N THR A 50 0.21 -13.19 -9.77
CA THR A 50 1.62 -13.59 -9.74
C THR A 50 2.45 -12.46 -9.14
N LEU A 51 3.11 -12.74 -8.02
CA LEU A 51 4.00 -11.81 -7.34
C LEU A 51 5.41 -12.41 -7.25
N PRO A 52 6.48 -11.59 -7.35
CA PRO A 52 7.82 -12.07 -7.10
C PRO A 52 8.01 -12.44 -5.62
N THR A 53 9.14 -13.09 -5.32
CA THR A 53 9.59 -13.20 -3.94
C THR A 53 10.21 -11.89 -3.49
N PHE A 54 9.66 -11.29 -2.45
CA PHE A 54 10.17 -10.04 -1.89
C PHE A 54 11.18 -10.31 -0.76
N PRO A 55 12.34 -9.65 -0.76
CA PRO A 55 13.29 -9.76 0.34
C PRO A 55 12.79 -8.99 1.58
N GLY A 56 13.22 -9.44 2.76
CA GLY A 56 13.22 -8.60 3.95
C GLY A 56 14.30 -7.53 3.85
N PHE A 57 14.15 -6.43 4.57
CA PHE A 57 15.07 -5.30 4.51
C PHE A 57 15.30 -4.65 5.87
N ASN A 58 16.43 -3.94 5.98
CA ASN A 58 16.73 -3.06 7.10
C ASN A 58 16.96 -1.65 6.54
N GLN A 59 16.38 -0.65 7.20
CA GLN A 59 16.41 0.72 6.71
C GLN A 59 16.41 1.72 7.86
N VAL A 60 17.32 2.69 7.80
CA VAL A 60 17.26 3.88 8.64
C VAL A 60 16.01 4.67 8.26
N SER A 61 15.15 4.84 9.24
CA SER A 61 13.79 5.35 9.15
C SER A 61 13.60 6.47 10.18
N MET A 62 12.47 7.15 10.13
CA MET A 62 12.14 8.26 11.01
C MET A 62 10.81 8.01 11.70
N GLU A 63 10.80 8.20 13.00
CA GLU A 63 9.59 8.32 13.82
C GLU A 63 9.24 9.80 13.95
N ILE A 64 7.95 10.12 13.80
CA ILE A 64 7.40 11.46 13.83
C ILE A 64 6.24 11.48 14.82
N GLY A 65 6.35 12.34 15.82
CA GLY A 65 5.24 12.68 16.72
C GLY A 65 4.58 13.96 16.25
N TRP A 66 3.26 13.91 16.06
CA TRP A 66 2.43 15.05 15.68
C TRP A 66 1.67 15.54 16.92
N GLN A 67 1.63 16.84 17.13
CA GLN A 67 0.79 17.48 18.14
C GLN A 67 0.16 18.74 17.55
N ASP A 68 -1.14 18.92 17.76
CA ASP A 68 -1.90 20.08 17.26
C ASP A 68 -1.65 20.34 15.77
N CYS A 69 -1.61 19.24 15.00
CA CYS A 69 -1.37 19.22 13.56
C CYS A 69 -0.01 19.72 13.08
N GLN A 70 0.97 19.79 13.99
CA GLN A 70 2.34 20.17 13.70
C GLN A 70 3.30 19.05 14.08
N ALA A 71 4.42 18.96 13.38
CA ALA A 71 5.47 18.01 13.74
C ALA A 71 6.16 18.45 15.04
N GLU A 72 5.86 17.77 16.16
CA GLU A 72 6.39 18.08 17.49
C GLU A 72 7.78 17.46 17.68
N SER A 73 7.95 16.21 17.23
CA SER A 73 9.19 15.46 17.47
C SER A 73 9.55 14.57 16.29
N LYS A 74 10.85 14.40 16.08
CA LYS A 74 11.42 13.53 15.04
C LYS A 74 12.58 12.73 15.64
N LYS A 75 12.62 11.43 15.38
CA LYS A 75 13.70 10.55 15.86
C LYS A 75 14.08 9.52 14.81
N TYR A 76 15.38 9.29 14.62
CA TYR A 76 15.84 8.23 13.74
C TYR A 76 15.66 6.86 14.42
N VAL A 77 15.10 5.93 13.66
CA VAL A 77 14.86 4.55 14.08
C VAL A 77 15.37 3.59 13.00
N ASP A 78 15.90 2.46 13.41
CA ASP A 78 16.21 1.37 12.48
C ASP A 78 14.99 0.47 12.38
N ALA A 79 14.45 0.37 11.16
CA ALA A 79 13.33 -0.49 10.84
C ALA A 79 13.80 -1.74 10.13
N LYS A 80 13.51 -2.90 10.73
CA LYS A 80 13.76 -4.21 10.15
C LYS A 80 12.44 -4.89 9.80
N TRP A 81 12.22 -5.07 8.51
CA TRP A 81 11.10 -5.83 7.96
C TRP A 81 11.58 -7.24 7.61
N SER A 82 10.85 -8.27 8.06
CA SER A 82 11.06 -9.63 7.57
C SER A 82 10.64 -9.72 6.10
N ALA A 83 11.13 -10.76 5.40
CA ALA A 83 10.56 -11.11 4.11
C ALA A 83 9.05 -11.39 4.30
N PRO A 84 8.17 -10.82 3.46
CA PRO A 84 6.75 -11.10 3.54
C PRO A 84 6.50 -12.53 3.08
N VAL A 85 5.63 -13.22 3.81
CA VAL A 85 5.27 -14.61 3.53
C VAL A 85 3.77 -14.74 3.33
N SER A 86 3.35 -15.58 2.39
CA SER A 86 1.95 -15.95 2.27
C SER A 86 1.52 -16.79 3.48
N PRO A 87 0.42 -16.44 4.16
CA PRO A 87 -0.06 -17.20 5.32
C PRO A 87 -0.51 -18.63 4.97
N ILE A 88 -0.74 -18.92 3.69
CA ILE A 88 -1.24 -20.21 3.21
C ILE A 88 -0.29 -20.90 2.22
N GLY A 89 0.93 -20.39 2.04
CA GLY A 89 1.98 -21.03 1.24
C GLY A 89 1.77 -20.98 -0.28
N VAL A 90 0.88 -20.12 -0.77
CA VAL A 90 0.64 -19.90 -2.21
C VAL A 90 0.49 -18.40 -2.50
N SER A 91 0.59 -17.96 -3.76
CA SER A 91 0.43 -16.56 -4.13
C SER A 91 -0.96 -16.03 -3.72
N THR A 92 -0.98 -14.99 -2.88
CA THR A 92 -2.19 -14.33 -2.38
C THR A 92 -1.95 -12.83 -2.28
N GLN A 93 -3.03 -12.05 -2.34
CA GLN A 93 -2.96 -10.61 -2.07
C GLN A 93 -2.65 -10.31 -0.60
N GLU A 94 -2.93 -11.25 0.32
CA GLU A 94 -2.61 -11.11 1.74
C GLU A 94 -1.26 -11.76 2.04
N MET A 95 -0.33 -11.00 2.59
CA MET A 95 0.96 -11.48 3.10
C MET A 95 1.16 -11.02 4.55
N ILE A 96 2.10 -11.65 5.25
CA ILE A 96 2.48 -11.28 6.61
C ILE A 96 3.97 -10.97 6.64
N ALA A 97 4.34 -9.85 7.25
CA ALA A 97 5.71 -9.50 7.59
C ALA A 97 5.83 -9.10 9.06
N GLU A 98 6.98 -9.36 9.67
CA GLU A 98 7.31 -8.84 10.99
C GLU A 98 8.06 -7.52 10.85
N LEU A 99 7.59 -6.49 11.54
CA LEU A 99 8.29 -5.22 11.69
C LEU A 99 8.90 -5.14 13.08
N ARG A 100 10.20 -4.82 13.14
CA ARG A 100 10.92 -4.46 14.37
C ARG A 100 11.50 -3.07 14.23
N LEU A 101 11.22 -2.21 15.20
CA LEU A 101 11.74 -0.85 15.29
C LEU A 101 12.70 -0.77 16.48
N THR A 102 13.92 -0.33 16.22
CA THR A 102 14.94 -0.07 17.25
C THR A 102 15.39 1.38 17.17
N GLU A 103 15.79 1.97 18.29
CA GLU A 103 16.44 3.27 18.24
C GLU A 103 17.79 3.14 17.52
N ALA A 104 18.03 4.02 16.54
CA ALA A 104 19.23 3.95 15.70
C ALA A 104 20.55 4.22 16.44
N LEU A 105 20.53 4.98 17.54
CA LEU A 105 21.74 5.37 18.28
C LEU A 105 22.18 4.34 19.33
N ILE A 106 21.23 3.83 20.13
CA ILE A 106 21.53 2.95 21.27
C ILE A 106 21.10 1.49 21.05
N GLY A 107 20.31 1.21 20.01
CA GLY A 107 19.88 -0.15 19.65
C GLY A 107 18.71 -0.69 20.47
N ASP A 108 18.09 0.13 21.34
CA ASP A 108 16.97 -0.29 22.16
C ASP A 108 15.73 -0.61 21.32
N LEU A 109 15.05 -1.70 21.67
CA LEU A 109 13.78 -2.07 21.02
C LEU A 109 12.70 -1.05 21.38
N ILE A 110 12.14 -0.39 20.38
CA ILE A 110 11.01 0.54 20.54
C ILE A 110 9.70 -0.25 20.48
N ALA A 111 9.46 -0.90 19.33
CA ALA A 111 8.26 -1.67 19.10
C ALA A 111 8.52 -2.84 18.13
N LYS A 112 7.66 -3.85 18.20
CA LYS A 112 7.65 -4.94 17.22
C LYS A 112 6.26 -5.50 17.02
N GLY A 113 5.96 -5.98 15.82
CA GLY A 113 4.64 -6.48 15.49
C GLY A 113 4.61 -7.34 14.25
N LYS A 114 3.51 -8.08 14.10
CA LYS A 114 3.14 -8.71 12.83
C LYS A 114 2.25 -7.74 12.06
N MET A 115 2.62 -7.48 10.83
CA MET A 115 1.93 -6.61 9.90
C MET A 115 1.28 -7.47 8.82
N THR A 116 -0.01 -7.28 8.60
CA THR A 116 -0.70 -7.79 7.41
C THR A 116 -0.45 -6.82 6.27
N LEU A 117 -0.06 -7.38 5.13
CA LEU A 117 0.17 -6.67 3.88
C LEU A 117 -0.91 -7.09 2.90
N THR A 118 -1.64 -6.13 2.35
CA THR A 118 -2.62 -6.36 1.28
C THR A 118 -2.07 -5.75 0.00
N TYR A 119 -1.81 -6.58 -1.00
CA TYR A 119 -1.33 -6.16 -2.31
C TYR A 119 -2.33 -5.20 -2.96
N SER A 120 -1.84 -4.04 -3.41
CA SER A 120 -2.67 -3.05 -4.10
C SER A 120 -2.46 -3.08 -5.61
N ARG A 121 -1.21 -2.89 -6.07
CA ARG A 121 -0.90 -2.72 -7.49
C ARG A 121 0.59 -2.88 -7.80
N THR A 122 0.92 -2.97 -9.09
CA THR A 122 2.27 -2.79 -9.62
C THR A 122 2.32 -1.72 -10.71
N TRP A 123 3.44 -1.00 -10.79
CA TRP A 123 3.71 -0.08 -11.88
C TRP A 123 5.20 -0.04 -12.19
N TYR A 124 5.52 0.60 -13.31
CA TYR A 124 6.88 0.88 -13.76
C TYR A 124 7.21 2.34 -13.48
N GLU A 125 8.41 2.61 -12.96
CA GLU A 125 8.96 3.97 -12.85
C GLU A 125 10.22 4.15 -13.67
N LYS A 126 10.43 5.39 -14.11
CA LYS A 126 11.63 5.81 -14.82
C LYS A 126 12.10 7.16 -14.31
N LYS A 127 13.34 7.16 -13.86
CA LYS A 127 14.08 8.39 -13.62
C LYS A 127 14.75 8.87 -14.90
N LYS A 128 14.41 10.08 -15.34
CA LYS A 128 14.96 10.76 -16.52
C LYS A 128 16.38 11.32 -16.27
N THR A 129 17.32 10.48 -15.81
CA THR A 129 18.76 10.83 -15.73
C THR A 129 19.57 10.11 -16.81
N VAL A 130 20.84 10.46 -16.96
CA VAL A 130 21.82 9.74 -17.79
C VAL A 130 22.87 9.11 -16.87
N PRO A 131 22.95 7.77 -16.76
CA PRO A 131 22.05 6.76 -17.33
C PRO A 131 20.66 6.78 -16.65
N SER A 132 19.62 6.33 -17.38
CA SER A 132 18.28 6.21 -16.81
C SER A 132 18.22 5.03 -15.86
N THR A 133 17.54 5.23 -14.73
CA THR A 133 17.24 4.13 -13.80
C THR A 133 15.76 3.80 -13.91
N HIS A 134 15.47 2.51 -13.86
CA HIS A 134 14.15 1.97 -14.10
C HIS A 134 13.77 1.06 -12.95
N TRP A 135 12.58 1.24 -12.40
CA TRP A 135 12.06 0.39 -11.34
C TRP A 135 10.76 -0.26 -11.76
N GLN A 136 10.53 -1.48 -11.29
CA GLN A 136 9.19 -1.99 -11.12
C GLN A 136 8.84 -1.98 -9.64
N ILE A 137 7.67 -1.45 -9.31
CA ILE A 137 7.21 -1.28 -7.93
C ILE A 137 6.03 -2.21 -7.68
N TRP A 138 5.98 -2.78 -6.47
CA TRP A 138 4.81 -3.46 -5.93
C TRP A 138 4.43 -2.81 -4.61
N ARG A 139 3.21 -2.27 -4.54
CA ARG A 139 2.68 -1.61 -3.36
C ARG A 139 1.81 -2.55 -2.55
N PHE A 140 2.03 -2.54 -1.25
CA PHE A 140 1.20 -3.22 -0.27
C PHE A 140 0.66 -2.21 0.74
N LEU A 141 -0.63 -2.27 0.97
CA LEU A 141 -1.26 -1.57 2.08
C LEU A 141 -1.03 -2.35 3.36
N VAL A 142 -0.65 -1.65 4.41
CA VAL A 142 -0.22 -2.23 5.67
C VAL A 142 -1.27 -2.02 6.75
N ASN A 143 -1.50 -3.05 7.54
CA ASN A 143 -2.12 -2.92 8.86
C ASN A 143 -1.55 -3.94 9.83
N GLY A 144 -1.17 -3.47 11.01
CA GLY A 144 -0.85 -4.37 12.11
C GLY A 144 -0.76 -3.69 13.44
N ASP A 145 -0.52 -4.52 14.45
CA ASP A 145 -0.28 -4.05 15.81
C ASP A 145 1.21 -4.06 16.11
N LEU A 146 1.74 -2.89 16.44
CA LEU A 146 3.05 -2.77 17.04
C LEU A 146 2.93 -2.84 18.55
N ARG A 147 3.68 -3.78 19.16
CA ARG A 147 3.79 -3.91 20.60
C ARG A 147 5.04 -3.18 21.09
N TYR A 148 4.81 -2.12 21.85
CA TYR A 148 5.85 -1.30 22.48
C TYR A 148 6.54 -2.04 23.63
N SER A 149 7.85 -1.85 23.73
CA SER A 149 8.67 -2.38 24.82
C SER A 149 8.32 -1.73 26.17
N GLN A 150 8.60 -2.44 27.27
CA GLN A 150 8.53 -1.84 28.60
C GLN A 150 9.72 -0.90 28.77
N GLY A 151 9.47 0.37 29.08
CA GLY A 151 10.51 1.39 29.26
C GLY A 151 10.62 2.41 28.13
N ALA A 152 10.00 2.20 26.97
CA ALA A 152 9.85 3.25 25.96
C ALA A 152 9.08 4.44 26.58
N LYS A 153 9.75 5.60 26.69
CA LYS A 153 9.22 6.85 27.26
C LYS A 153 9.25 7.95 26.19
N GLY A 154 8.27 8.87 26.23
CA GLY A 154 8.17 10.02 25.34
C GLY A 154 7.17 9.83 24.19
N SER A 155 7.15 10.78 23.24
CA SER A 155 6.28 10.81 22.05
C SER A 155 6.32 9.53 21.21
N LEU A 156 7.27 8.64 21.46
CA LEU A 156 7.40 7.37 20.75
C LEU A 156 6.34 6.35 21.16
N ARG A 157 5.71 6.51 22.33
CA ARG A 157 4.73 5.54 22.85
C ARG A 157 3.36 6.21 23.04
N PRO A 158 2.40 5.95 22.15
CA PRO A 158 1.04 6.47 22.27
C PRO A 158 0.39 6.09 23.61
N ASN A 159 -0.40 6.99 24.18
CA ASN A 159 -1.11 6.74 25.45
C ASN A 159 -2.02 5.49 25.36
N CYS A 160 -2.63 5.25 24.20
CA CYS A 160 -3.46 4.06 23.95
C CYS A 160 -2.68 2.74 24.12
N ALA A 161 -1.34 2.77 23.96
CA ALA A 161 -0.49 1.61 24.21
C ALA A 161 -0.63 1.09 25.65
N PHE A 162 -0.79 1.98 26.65
CA PHE A 162 -0.96 1.54 28.04
C PHE A 162 -2.26 0.77 28.24
N ASN A 163 -3.35 1.27 27.67
CA ASN A 163 -4.69 0.68 27.81
C ASN A 163 -4.85 -0.62 27.01
N HIS A 164 -4.08 -0.81 25.94
CA HIS A 164 -4.17 -2.00 25.07
C HIS A 164 -3.01 -3.00 25.22
N LYS A 165 -2.47 -3.12 26.45
CA LYS A 165 -1.42 -4.11 26.80
C LYS A 165 -0.13 -3.94 25.97
N GLY A 166 0.23 -2.69 25.69
CA GLY A 166 1.39 -2.28 24.91
C GLY A 166 1.17 -2.29 23.41
N ARG A 167 -0.04 -2.56 22.90
CA ARG A 167 -0.32 -2.64 21.46
C ARG A 167 -0.92 -1.35 20.94
N VAL A 168 -0.41 -0.89 19.81
CA VAL A 168 -0.93 0.24 19.04
C VAL A 168 -1.09 -0.22 17.61
N ARG A 169 -2.17 0.22 16.97
CA ARG A 169 -2.45 -0.11 15.59
C ARG A 169 -1.73 0.87 14.67
N TYR A 170 -1.24 0.38 13.56
CA TYR A 170 -0.65 1.22 12.52
C TYR A 170 -1.18 0.80 11.17
N THR A 171 -1.52 1.78 10.34
CA THR A 171 -1.94 1.58 8.95
C THR A 171 -1.13 2.46 7.99
N GLY A 172 -1.02 2.06 6.73
CA GLY A 172 -0.27 2.81 5.73
C GLY A 172 0.14 1.93 4.56
N TYR A 173 1.39 2.03 4.10
CA TYR A 173 1.87 1.26 2.95
C TYR A 173 3.35 0.89 3.05
N VAL A 174 3.75 -0.07 2.21
CA VAL A 174 5.14 -0.40 1.90
C VAL A 174 5.26 -0.75 0.43
N ASP A 175 6.29 -0.20 -0.20
CA ASP A 175 6.67 -0.48 -1.58
C ASP A 175 7.96 -1.30 -1.62
N TRP A 176 7.98 -2.29 -2.50
CA TRP A 176 9.19 -2.92 -2.98
C TRP A 176 9.45 -2.47 -4.41
N ALA A 177 10.58 -1.82 -4.64
CA ALA A 177 11.01 -1.33 -5.94
C ALA A 177 12.24 -2.11 -6.42
N LEU A 178 12.11 -2.86 -7.51
CA LEU A 178 13.22 -3.57 -8.14
C LEU A 178 13.83 -2.70 -9.23
N ASP A 179 15.09 -2.28 -9.06
CA ASP A 179 15.88 -1.68 -10.15
C ASP A 179 16.10 -2.76 -11.22
N ILE A 180 15.37 -2.69 -12.33
CA ILE A 180 15.39 -3.74 -13.36
C ILE A 180 16.71 -3.79 -14.13
N ASN A 181 17.53 -2.74 -14.05
CA ASN A 181 18.86 -2.73 -14.67
C ASN A 181 19.90 -3.42 -13.79
N LYS A 182 19.73 -3.38 -12.47
CA LYS A 182 20.74 -3.86 -11.50
C LYS A 182 20.31 -5.10 -10.72
N GLY A 183 19.02 -5.44 -10.72
CA GLY A 183 18.45 -6.50 -9.88
C GLY A 183 18.47 -6.16 -8.38
N THR A 184 18.57 -4.88 -8.01
CA THR A 184 18.64 -4.44 -6.61
C THR A 184 17.32 -3.89 -6.12
N TRP A 185 16.94 -4.26 -4.90
CA TRP A 185 15.72 -3.78 -4.26
C TRP A 185 15.94 -2.46 -3.51
N SER A 186 14.96 -1.57 -3.60
CA SER A 186 14.77 -0.38 -2.77
C SER A 186 13.37 -0.43 -2.16
N ASN A 187 13.18 0.26 -1.04
CA ASN A 187 11.93 0.24 -0.31
C ASN A 187 11.56 1.65 0.15
N THR A 188 10.28 1.99 0.05
CA THR A 188 9.67 3.14 0.72
C THR A 188 8.46 2.68 1.51
N TRP A 189 8.16 3.29 2.64
CA TRP A 189 7.02 2.92 3.47
C TRP A 189 6.63 4.04 4.43
N MET A 190 5.37 4.04 4.82
CA MET A 190 4.83 4.90 5.87
C MET A 190 3.78 4.14 6.66
N LEU A 191 3.80 4.31 7.98
CA LEU A 191 2.80 3.81 8.91
C LEU A 191 2.34 4.94 9.81
N THR A 192 1.04 5.06 10.04
CA THR A 192 0.46 6.06 10.93
C THR A 192 -0.57 5.45 11.87
N HIS A 193 -0.56 5.94 13.12
CA HIS A 193 -1.61 5.84 14.11
C HIS A 193 -2.15 7.25 14.33
N ALA A 194 -3.35 7.52 13.80
CA ALA A 194 -3.94 8.86 13.81
C ALA A 194 -4.58 9.22 15.16
N THR A 195 -5.18 10.42 15.24
CA THR A 195 -5.87 10.93 16.43
C THR A 195 -7.07 10.05 16.83
N ASP A 196 -7.51 10.20 18.07
CA ASP A 196 -8.65 9.43 18.60
C ASP A 196 -9.94 9.61 17.80
N ASP A 197 -10.18 10.81 17.27
CA ASP A 197 -11.37 11.13 16.48
C ASP A 197 -11.48 10.29 15.20
N LEU A 198 -10.40 9.60 14.79
CA LEU A 198 -10.35 8.76 13.60
C LEU A 198 -10.11 7.28 13.93
N GLU A 199 -9.19 6.96 14.85
CA GLU A 199 -8.78 5.57 15.14
C GLU A 199 -9.41 5.00 16.42
N HIS A 200 -9.99 5.83 17.29
CA HIS A 200 -10.55 5.42 18.59
C HIS A 200 -12.05 5.74 18.76
N VAL A 201 -12.79 5.84 17.65
CA VAL A 201 -14.21 6.21 17.66
C VAL A 201 -15.12 5.17 18.36
N PRO A 202 -16.30 5.57 18.86
CA PRO A 202 -17.23 4.67 19.54
C PRO A 202 -17.64 3.46 18.71
N SER A 203 -17.90 2.33 19.38
CA SER A 203 -18.23 1.01 18.80
C SER A 203 -17.05 0.22 18.22
N HIS A 204 -15.81 0.72 18.36
CA HIS A 204 -14.62 0.02 17.90
C HIS A 204 -13.93 -0.78 19.02
N PRO A 205 -13.23 -1.89 18.70
CA PRO A 205 -12.50 -2.69 19.69
C PRO A 205 -11.45 -1.94 20.53
N ARG A 206 -11.04 -0.74 20.12
CA ARG A 206 -10.13 0.15 20.86
C ARG A 206 -10.73 1.54 21.06
N GLU A 207 -12.05 1.64 21.14
CA GLU A 207 -12.70 2.91 21.46
C GLU A 207 -12.12 3.53 22.75
N GLY A 208 -11.99 4.85 22.76
CA GLY A 208 -11.48 5.58 23.90
C GLY A 208 -10.99 6.99 23.54
N ASN A 209 -10.62 7.74 24.57
CA ASN A 209 -9.96 9.04 24.42
C ASN A 209 -8.61 8.95 25.14
N TYR A 210 -7.54 8.93 24.35
CA TYR A 210 -6.16 8.70 24.75
C TYR A 210 -5.23 9.84 24.30
N HIS A 211 -5.46 10.40 23.11
CA HIS A 211 -4.67 11.44 22.47
C HIS A 211 -5.41 12.11 21.27
N CYS A 212 -6.41 12.94 21.56
CA CYS A 212 -7.20 13.60 20.53
C CYS A 212 -6.43 14.67 19.70
N ASP A 213 -5.33 15.19 20.25
CA ASP A 213 -4.44 16.20 19.64
C ASP A 213 -3.17 15.59 18.99
N ARG A 214 -2.98 14.26 19.05
CA ARG A 214 -1.72 13.62 18.60
C ARG A 214 -1.91 12.49 17.62
N SER A 215 -0.96 12.39 16.71
CA SER A 215 -0.76 11.26 15.80
C SER A 215 0.69 10.82 15.82
N TYR A 216 0.95 9.60 15.38
CA TYR A 216 2.27 8.98 15.43
C TYR A 216 2.55 8.30 14.11
N SER A 217 3.66 8.65 13.47
CA SER A 217 4.03 8.11 12.17
C SER A 217 5.43 7.54 12.17
N PHE A 218 5.63 6.51 11.36
CA PHE A 218 6.94 6.01 10.97
C PHE A 218 7.06 6.10 9.46
N VAL A 219 8.21 6.55 8.97
CA VAL A 219 8.50 6.68 7.54
C VAL A 219 9.89 6.15 7.23
N GLY A 220 10.04 5.49 6.09
CA GLY A 220 11.34 5.05 5.60
C GLY A 220 11.41 5.13 4.08
N PRO A 221 12.56 5.52 3.50
CA PRO A 221 13.81 5.89 4.16
C PRO A 221 13.73 7.26 4.86
N ALA A 222 14.50 7.44 5.94
CA ALA A 222 14.61 8.75 6.61
C ALA A 222 15.40 9.76 5.79
N LYS A 223 16.33 9.29 4.95
CA LYS A 223 17.22 10.14 4.17
C LYS A 223 16.40 10.92 3.14
N GLY A 224 16.51 12.25 3.18
CA GLY A 224 15.80 13.15 2.28
C GLY A 224 14.33 13.36 2.65
N PHE A 225 13.84 12.77 3.75
CA PHE A 225 12.46 12.99 4.21
C PHE A 225 12.34 14.26 5.05
N VAL A 226 11.36 15.10 4.73
CA VAL A 226 10.99 16.31 5.47
C VAL A 226 9.57 16.14 5.97
N ALA A 227 9.42 15.86 7.27
CA ALA A 227 8.10 15.81 7.90
C ALA A 227 7.52 17.22 8.07
N ASP A 228 6.34 17.45 7.49
CA ASP A 228 5.66 18.75 7.42
C ASP A 228 4.14 18.52 7.26
N PRO A 229 3.26 19.31 7.91
CA PRO A 229 1.85 19.32 7.56
C PRO A 229 1.66 19.84 6.13
N LEU A 230 1.43 18.92 5.20
CA LEU A 230 1.19 19.27 3.81
C LEU A 230 -0.18 19.94 3.65
N VAL A 231 -0.24 21.00 2.85
CA VAL A 231 -1.50 21.63 2.43
C VAL A 231 -2.31 20.62 1.63
N ALA A 232 -3.59 20.41 1.94
CA ALA A 232 -4.44 19.47 1.21
C ALA A 232 -4.36 19.65 -0.32
N THR A 233 -4.19 18.55 -1.05
CA THR A 233 -4.16 18.53 -2.53
C THR A 233 -5.30 17.71 -3.12
N GLU A 234 -6.05 16.98 -2.29
CA GLU A 234 -7.12 16.05 -2.67
C GLU A 234 -8.41 16.78 -3.05
N GLY A 235 -8.28 17.89 -3.76
CA GLY A 235 -9.38 18.68 -4.26
C GLY A 235 -8.89 19.86 -5.08
N GLY A 236 -9.45 20.02 -6.28
CA GLY A 236 -9.05 21.09 -7.19
C GLY A 236 -9.22 20.80 -8.68
N SER A 237 -9.52 19.58 -9.10
CA SER A 237 -9.90 19.30 -10.49
C SER A 237 -11.43 19.31 -10.61
N GLN A 238 -11.96 20.28 -11.36
CA GLN A 238 -13.32 20.17 -11.94
C GLN A 238 -13.33 19.25 -13.17
N ASP A 239 -12.17 18.76 -13.57
CA ASP A 239 -11.98 17.89 -14.71
C ASP A 239 -12.07 16.44 -14.25
N ASN A 240 -13.02 15.70 -14.83
CA ASN A 240 -13.25 14.28 -14.59
C ASN A 240 -11.93 13.52 -14.39
N GLU A 241 -11.78 12.90 -13.23
CA GLU A 241 -10.69 11.98 -12.95
C GLU A 241 -10.85 10.78 -13.88
N TYR A 242 -9.80 10.44 -14.63
CA TYR A 242 -9.90 9.43 -15.69
C TYR A 242 -9.95 8.03 -15.09
N TYR A 243 -10.71 7.13 -15.71
CA TYR A 243 -10.78 5.67 -15.50
C TYR A 243 -9.59 5.06 -14.74
N ARG A 244 -9.85 4.44 -13.58
CA ARG A 244 -8.85 3.78 -12.72
C ARG A 244 -9.27 2.41 -12.24
N SER A 245 -8.31 1.63 -11.81
CA SER A 245 -8.57 0.28 -11.33
C SER A 245 -9.18 0.27 -9.93
N VAL A 246 -9.97 -0.76 -9.63
CA VAL A 246 -10.32 -1.22 -8.29
C VAL A 246 -10.10 -2.71 -8.24
N VAL A 247 -9.29 -3.17 -7.28
CA VAL A 247 -8.94 -4.58 -7.12
C VAL A 247 -9.78 -5.21 -6.01
N ARG A 248 -10.58 -6.20 -6.36
CA ARG A 248 -11.43 -6.92 -5.41
C ARG A 248 -10.84 -8.26 -5.05
N TYR A 249 -11.01 -8.71 -3.82
CA TYR A 249 -10.57 -10.00 -3.32
C TYR A 249 -11.78 -10.81 -2.83
N VAL A 250 -12.28 -11.75 -3.62
CA VAL A 250 -13.43 -12.56 -3.18
C VAL A 250 -12.93 -13.83 -2.51
N ARG A 251 -12.95 -13.87 -1.17
CA ARG A 251 -12.84 -15.15 -0.44
C ARG A 251 -14.16 -15.89 -0.61
N ARG A 252 -14.23 -16.85 -1.55
CA ARG A 252 -15.44 -17.65 -1.83
C ARG A 252 -16.11 -18.09 -0.51
N PRO A 253 -17.41 -17.78 -0.31
CA PRO A 253 -18.19 -18.45 0.72
C PRO A 253 -18.13 -19.95 0.47
N LYS A 254 -18.05 -20.72 1.54
CA LYS A 254 -18.18 -22.18 1.51
C LYS A 254 -19.67 -22.52 1.28
N ILE A 255 -20.24 -22.16 0.13
CA ILE A 255 -21.66 -22.36 -0.17
C ILE A 255 -21.81 -22.96 -1.57
N GLY A 256 -22.16 -24.25 -1.60
CA GLY A 256 -22.78 -24.95 -2.73
C GLY A 256 -21.93 -25.19 -3.98
N PRO A 257 -22.27 -26.20 -4.80
CA PRO A 257 -21.71 -26.34 -6.14
C PRO A 257 -22.12 -25.11 -6.98
N PRO A 258 -21.22 -24.61 -7.85
CA PRO A 258 -21.48 -23.41 -8.65
C PRO A 258 -22.65 -23.63 -9.63
N PRO A 259 -23.40 -22.57 -10.01
CA PRO A 259 -24.41 -22.63 -11.08
C PRO A 259 -23.80 -22.76 -12.49
N PHE A 260 -22.47 -22.74 -12.61
CA PHE A 260 -21.76 -22.95 -13.87
C PHE A 260 -21.06 -24.30 -13.89
N PRO A 261 -21.01 -25.01 -15.03
CA PRO A 261 -20.30 -26.26 -15.14
C PRO A 261 -18.82 -26.03 -14.75
N PRO A 262 -18.26 -26.87 -13.88
CA PRO A 262 -16.87 -26.74 -13.46
C PRO A 262 -15.98 -26.87 -14.69
N VAL A 263 -15.11 -25.88 -14.91
CA VAL A 263 -13.96 -26.03 -15.80
C VAL A 263 -13.18 -27.25 -15.30
N PRO A 264 -12.83 -28.24 -16.16
CA PRO A 264 -12.11 -29.42 -15.72
C PRO A 264 -10.72 -29.04 -15.21
N GLY A 265 -10.59 -28.97 -13.89
CA GLY A 265 -9.34 -28.79 -13.17
C GLY A 265 -9.31 -29.77 -11.98
N PRO A 266 -8.11 -30.18 -11.52
CA PRO A 266 -7.97 -31.20 -10.50
C PRO A 266 -8.72 -30.82 -9.22
N VAL A 267 -9.70 -31.65 -8.87
CA VAL A 267 -10.55 -31.53 -7.68
C VAL A 267 -9.70 -31.90 -6.46
N GLY A 268 -9.43 -30.93 -5.57
CA GLY A 268 -8.83 -31.25 -4.26
C GLY A 268 -7.99 -30.18 -3.59
N VAL A 269 -7.53 -29.15 -4.30
CA VAL A 269 -6.85 -27.99 -3.68
C VAL A 269 -7.85 -26.86 -3.67
N GLY A 270 -8.26 -26.39 -2.49
CA GLY A 270 -9.04 -25.16 -2.39
C GLY A 270 -8.24 -24.03 -3.02
N ILE A 271 -8.60 -23.64 -4.25
CA ILE A 271 -7.94 -22.55 -4.98
C ILE A 271 -8.19 -21.28 -4.15
N PRO A 272 -7.16 -20.69 -3.55
CA PRO A 272 -7.38 -19.55 -2.70
C PRO A 272 -7.55 -18.31 -3.57
N SER A 273 -8.68 -17.64 -3.33
CA SER A 273 -8.97 -16.23 -3.66
C SER A 273 -8.84 -15.78 -5.12
N SER A 274 -10.01 -15.47 -5.71
CA SER A 274 -10.11 -14.61 -6.89
C SER A 274 -9.71 -13.19 -6.54
N SER A 275 -8.96 -12.56 -7.41
CA SER A 275 -9.05 -11.13 -7.58
C SER A 275 -9.60 -10.75 -8.95
N PHE A 276 -10.32 -9.65 -9.03
CA PHE A 276 -10.75 -9.06 -10.30
C PHE A 276 -10.57 -7.55 -10.18
N GLU A 277 -10.19 -6.94 -11.30
CA GLU A 277 -9.96 -5.52 -11.44
C GLU A 277 -11.02 -4.89 -12.34
N GLU A 278 -11.57 -3.77 -11.92
CA GLU A 278 -12.56 -3.01 -12.66
C GLU A 278 -12.08 -1.58 -12.88
N ASP A 279 -12.30 -1.06 -14.08
CA ASP A 279 -12.17 0.37 -14.33
C ASP A 279 -13.30 1.15 -13.65
N VAL A 280 -12.97 2.23 -12.97
CA VAL A 280 -13.87 3.11 -12.25
C VAL A 280 -13.63 4.56 -12.64
N ASP A 281 -14.72 5.31 -12.70
CA ASP A 281 -14.67 6.76 -12.61
C ASP A 281 -14.78 7.13 -11.12
N PHE A 282 -14.07 8.17 -10.70
CA PHE A 282 -14.18 8.68 -9.35
C PHE A 282 -14.16 10.21 -9.33
N THR A 283 -14.58 10.77 -8.20
CA THR A 283 -14.50 12.20 -7.94
C THR A 283 -14.11 12.41 -6.48
N VAL A 284 -13.12 13.26 -6.21
CA VAL A 284 -12.80 13.75 -4.87
C VAL A 284 -13.19 15.22 -4.74
N THR A 285 -14.27 15.48 -4.00
CA THR A 285 -14.79 16.84 -3.79
C THR A 285 -14.32 17.38 -2.44
N PRO A 286 -13.37 18.33 -2.40
CA PRO A 286 -12.88 18.89 -1.14
C PRO A 286 -14.00 19.61 -0.39
N MET A 287 -14.07 19.41 0.92
CA MET A 287 -15.06 20.03 1.78
C MET A 287 -14.43 21.12 2.64
N TYR A 288 -13.51 20.72 3.52
CA TYR A 288 -12.81 21.62 4.43
C TYR A 288 -11.52 20.98 4.91
N GLN A 289 -10.65 21.78 5.52
CA GLN A 289 -9.49 21.28 6.24
C GLN A 289 -9.70 21.49 7.72
N MET A 290 -9.22 20.56 8.54
CA MET A 290 -9.32 20.64 9.99
C MET A 290 -8.02 20.30 10.69
N CYS A 291 -7.95 20.72 11.95
CA CYS A 291 -7.05 20.13 12.92
C CYS A 291 -7.89 19.54 14.06
N PRO A 292 -8.01 18.20 14.17
CA PRO A 292 -8.78 17.57 15.23
C PRO A 292 -8.37 18.11 16.60
N CYS A 293 -9.37 18.47 17.41
CA CYS A 293 -9.21 18.94 18.78
C CYS A 293 -8.34 20.19 19.02
N SER A 294 -7.99 20.94 17.98
CA SER A 294 -7.23 22.20 18.12
C SER A 294 -8.09 23.30 18.77
N SER A 295 -7.52 23.98 19.77
CA SER A 295 -8.11 25.22 20.30
C SER A 295 -8.05 26.32 19.25
N ALA A 296 -9.03 27.23 19.22
CA ALA A 296 -9.08 28.33 18.26
C ALA A 296 -7.74 29.10 18.20
N GLY A 297 -6.99 28.95 17.10
CA GLY A 297 -5.66 29.55 16.91
C GLY A 297 -4.47 28.58 16.89
N ALA A 298 -4.67 27.27 17.08
CA ALA A 298 -3.63 26.26 16.83
C ALA A 298 -3.40 26.03 15.32
N GLY A 299 -2.28 25.38 14.97
CA GLY A 299 -1.60 25.43 13.67
C GLY A 299 -2.41 25.11 12.40
N LEU A 300 -1.75 25.20 11.24
CA LEU A 300 -2.37 24.95 9.93
C LEU A 300 -3.11 23.61 9.91
N SER A 301 -4.25 23.56 9.22
CA SER A 301 -5.07 22.36 9.09
C SER A 301 -4.32 21.24 8.35
N GLN A 302 -3.90 20.19 9.07
CA GLN A 302 -3.17 19.04 8.52
C GLN A 302 -4.08 18.01 7.86
N PHE A 303 -5.36 17.98 8.24
CA PHE A 303 -6.32 16.99 7.76
C PHE A 303 -7.21 17.62 6.70
N ALA A 304 -7.19 17.05 5.50
CA ALA A 304 -8.12 17.34 4.43
C ALA A 304 -9.35 16.44 4.57
N ILE A 305 -10.54 17.03 4.48
CA ILE A 305 -11.81 16.30 4.40
C ILE A 305 -12.41 16.53 3.02
N ALA A 306 -12.79 15.44 2.36
CA ALA A 306 -13.41 15.46 1.04
C ALA A 306 -14.52 14.39 0.94
N GLN A 307 -15.44 14.55 0.00
CA GLN A 307 -16.34 13.48 -0.42
C GLN A 307 -15.70 12.71 -1.57
N MET A 308 -15.66 11.39 -1.46
CA MET A 308 -15.25 10.52 -2.56
C MET A 308 -16.45 9.73 -3.07
N ASN A 309 -16.65 9.77 -4.38
CA ASN A 309 -17.62 8.91 -5.07
C ASN A 309 -16.87 8.11 -6.12
N ILE A 310 -17.15 6.82 -6.19
CA ILE A 310 -16.56 5.88 -7.14
C ILE A 310 -17.69 5.14 -7.85
N ALA A 311 -17.61 5.06 -9.17
CA ALA A 311 -18.54 4.32 -10.02
C ALA A 311 -17.76 3.42 -11.00
N GLY A 312 -17.88 2.11 -10.81
CA GLY A 312 -17.23 1.10 -11.64
C GLY A 312 -18.01 0.75 -12.89
N LYS A 313 -17.29 0.40 -13.98
CA LYS A 313 -17.88 0.01 -15.28
C LYS A 313 -18.74 -1.25 -15.21
N PHE A 314 -18.43 -2.14 -14.28
CA PHE A 314 -19.19 -3.34 -13.91
C PHE A 314 -20.06 -3.10 -12.66
N GLY A 315 -20.34 -1.86 -12.31
CA GLY A 315 -21.36 -1.48 -11.35
C GLY A 315 -20.95 -1.49 -9.88
N SER A 316 -19.67 -1.66 -9.51
CA SER A 316 -19.31 -1.32 -8.11
C SER A 316 -19.52 0.15 -7.86
N THR A 317 -19.87 0.48 -6.62
CA THR A 317 -19.83 1.87 -6.17
C THR A 317 -19.19 1.95 -4.80
N ALA A 318 -18.53 3.07 -4.53
CA ALA A 318 -18.11 3.44 -3.19
C ALA A 318 -18.46 4.91 -2.99
N GLN A 319 -19.26 5.21 -1.98
CA GLN A 319 -19.67 6.57 -1.67
C GLN A 319 -19.33 6.89 -0.22
N SER A 320 -18.66 8.02 0.02
CA SER A 320 -18.37 8.50 1.36
C SER A 320 -19.64 8.53 2.21
N ASN A 321 -19.56 7.88 3.37
CA ASN A 321 -20.55 7.89 4.43
C ASN A 321 -19.86 8.47 5.67
N ASN A 322 -20.52 9.33 6.44
CA ASN A 322 -19.94 10.07 7.57
C ASN A 322 -20.48 9.58 8.93
N GLU A 323 -20.72 8.28 9.07
CA GLU A 323 -21.33 7.70 10.27
C GLU A 323 -20.31 7.40 11.37
N LEU A 324 -19.15 6.84 11.03
CA LEU A 324 -18.11 6.39 11.96
C LEU A 324 -16.86 7.25 11.93
N VAL A 325 -16.45 7.69 10.73
CA VAL A 325 -15.35 8.63 10.52
C VAL A 325 -15.85 9.75 9.61
N ASN A 326 -15.21 10.92 9.65
CA ASN A 326 -15.44 11.95 8.63
C ASN A 326 -15.18 11.35 7.24
N GLU A 327 -15.76 11.93 6.18
CA GLU A 327 -15.90 11.36 4.83
C GLU A 327 -14.64 10.65 4.28
N PHE A 328 -13.91 11.25 3.34
CA PHE A 328 -12.55 10.87 3.00
C PHE A 328 -11.62 11.83 3.73
N VAL A 329 -10.76 11.29 4.58
CA VAL A 329 -9.79 12.04 5.37
C VAL A 329 -8.40 11.75 4.84
N SER A 330 -7.63 12.80 4.58
CA SER A 330 -6.22 12.71 4.24
C SER A 330 -5.37 13.57 5.18
N MET A 331 -4.37 12.97 5.81
CA MET A 331 -3.43 13.62 6.72
C MET A 331 -2.07 13.74 6.04
N GLY A 332 -1.59 14.98 5.87
CA GLY A 332 -0.24 15.23 5.35
C GLY A 332 0.85 14.75 6.32
N ILE A 333 1.77 13.88 5.84
CA ILE A 333 2.90 13.37 6.65
C ILE A 333 4.20 14.11 6.31
N GLY A 334 4.40 14.47 5.05
CA GLY A 334 5.61 15.17 4.57
C GLY A 334 6.07 14.65 3.22
N SER A 335 7.33 14.93 2.88
CA SER A 335 7.84 14.67 1.53
C SER A 335 9.24 14.08 1.54
N TRP A 336 9.51 13.14 0.65
CA TRP A 336 10.88 12.90 0.18
C TRP A 336 11.27 14.02 -0.78
N THR A 337 12.47 14.55 -0.59
CA THR A 337 12.96 15.77 -1.29
C THR A 337 14.23 15.51 -2.10
N ASP A 338 14.79 14.30 -2.02
CA ASP A 338 16.01 13.93 -2.72
C ASP A 338 15.69 13.21 -4.04
N PRO A 339 15.77 13.88 -5.20
CA PRO A 339 15.51 13.26 -6.50
C PRO A 339 16.58 12.23 -6.89
N SER A 340 17.67 12.12 -6.12
CA SER A 340 18.76 11.18 -6.40
C SER A 340 18.45 9.77 -5.88
N ILE A 341 17.51 9.62 -4.94
CA ILE A 341 17.20 8.39 -4.20
C ILE A 341 15.76 7.99 -4.46
N TYR A 342 15.42 6.71 -4.43
CA TYR A 342 14.03 6.24 -4.46
C TYR A 342 13.30 6.63 -3.15
N PRO A 343 12.05 7.13 -3.17
CA PRO A 343 11.11 7.21 -4.30
C PRO A 343 11.22 8.46 -5.20
N GLY A 344 12.21 9.31 -4.97
CA GLY A 344 12.36 10.60 -5.65
C GLY A 344 11.73 11.72 -4.83
N VAL A 345 11.22 12.74 -5.52
CA VAL A 345 10.48 13.82 -4.86
C VAL A 345 9.01 13.43 -4.79
N GLU A 346 8.56 12.95 -3.63
CA GLU A 346 7.22 12.40 -3.43
C GLU A 346 6.65 12.90 -2.10
N ASP A 347 5.45 13.46 -2.14
CA ASP A 347 4.64 13.76 -0.96
C ASP A 347 3.88 12.51 -0.52
N VAL A 348 3.77 12.30 0.79
CA VAL A 348 3.06 11.16 1.37
C VAL A 348 2.04 11.60 2.40
N ARG A 349 0.90 10.93 2.36
CA ARG A 349 -0.27 11.24 3.18
C ARG A 349 -0.94 9.97 3.63
N TRP A 350 -1.39 9.96 4.88
CA TRP A 350 -2.18 8.86 5.40
C TRP A 350 -3.66 9.12 5.12
N THR A 351 -4.42 8.08 4.71
CA THR A 351 -5.85 8.25 4.44
C THR A 351 -6.71 7.26 5.19
N ILE A 352 -7.91 7.71 5.53
CA ILE A 352 -9.00 6.89 6.08
C ILE A 352 -10.32 7.37 5.49
N ALA A 353 -11.25 6.47 5.25
CA ALA A 353 -12.59 6.83 4.81
C ALA A 353 -13.59 5.75 5.21
N GLU A 354 -14.84 6.13 5.42
CA GLU A 354 -15.96 5.19 5.45
C GLU A 354 -16.76 5.29 4.15
N TYR A 355 -17.03 4.13 3.56
CA TYR A 355 -17.82 4.03 2.34
C TYR A 355 -19.03 3.11 2.51
N ASP A 356 -20.14 3.52 1.92
CA ASP A 356 -21.16 2.58 1.45
C ASP A 356 -20.64 1.95 0.15
N TYR A 357 -20.09 0.73 0.26
CA TYR A 357 -19.55 -0.01 -0.87
C TYR A 357 -20.57 -1.01 -1.42
N PHE A 358 -20.97 -0.86 -2.67
CA PHE A 358 -21.81 -1.83 -3.36
C PHE A 358 -20.97 -2.85 -4.12
N GLU A 359 -21.18 -4.13 -3.80
CA GLU A 359 -20.52 -5.28 -4.43
C GLU A 359 -21.47 -5.97 -5.42
N PRO A 360 -21.35 -5.73 -6.74
CA PRO A 360 -22.25 -6.30 -7.74
C PRO A 360 -22.15 -7.83 -7.83
N CYS A 361 -21.05 -8.45 -7.38
CA CYS A 361 -20.90 -9.90 -7.39
C CYS A 361 -21.74 -10.63 -6.35
N THR A 362 -22.01 -9.97 -5.22
CA THR A 362 -22.88 -10.50 -4.18
C THR A 362 -24.23 -9.78 -4.17
N ASN A 363 -24.36 -8.69 -4.93
CA ASN A 363 -25.49 -7.78 -4.91
C ASN A 363 -25.78 -7.25 -3.48
N GLU A 364 -24.70 -6.92 -2.74
CA GLU A 364 -24.78 -6.43 -1.36
C GLU A 364 -24.15 -5.04 -1.28
N THR A 365 -24.80 -4.13 -0.53
CA THR A 365 -24.16 -2.89 -0.07
C THR A 365 -23.61 -3.13 1.33
N ARG A 366 -22.36 -2.75 1.56
CA ARG A 366 -21.66 -2.92 2.82
C ARG A 366 -21.07 -1.59 3.24
N LYS A 367 -21.34 -1.18 4.46
CA LYS A 367 -20.63 -0.08 5.11
C LYS A 367 -19.25 -0.58 5.52
N GLU A 368 -18.20 0.06 5.05
CA GLU A 368 -16.82 -0.37 5.27
C GLU A 368 -15.88 0.80 5.46
N VAL A 369 -14.99 0.67 6.45
CA VAL A 369 -13.89 1.62 6.62
C VAL A 369 -12.68 1.14 5.81
N PHE A 370 -12.08 2.08 5.11
CA PHE A 370 -10.90 1.91 4.29
C PHE A 370 -9.75 2.72 4.89
N HIS A 371 -8.56 2.13 4.90
CA HIS A 371 -7.33 2.82 5.31
C HIS A 371 -6.31 2.69 4.20
N GLY A 372 -5.44 3.69 4.08
CA GLY A 372 -4.28 3.56 3.22
C GLY A 372 -3.47 4.83 3.09
N VAL A 373 -3.15 5.21 1.86
CA VAL A 373 -2.16 6.24 1.56
C VAL A 373 -2.57 7.04 0.33
N THR A 374 -2.18 8.32 0.31
CA THR A 374 -2.04 9.09 -0.93
C THR A 374 -0.56 9.45 -1.12
N THR A 375 0.00 9.15 -2.30
CA THR A 375 1.34 9.59 -2.70
C THR A 375 1.25 10.52 -3.90
N VAL A 376 1.97 11.63 -3.91
CA VAL A 376 1.96 12.63 -5.00
C VAL A 376 3.38 12.91 -5.47
N GLY A 377 3.63 12.78 -6.76
CA GLY A 377 4.94 12.98 -7.37
C GLY A 377 5.67 11.67 -7.63
N GLY A 378 6.92 11.58 -7.17
CA GLY A 378 7.83 10.47 -7.45
C GLY A 378 8.49 10.58 -8.82
N TYR A 379 8.95 9.45 -9.35
CA TYR A 379 9.40 9.36 -10.73
C TYR A 379 8.21 9.18 -11.69
N GLU A 380 8.46 9.39 -12.99
CA GLU A 380 7.44 9.15 -14.02
C GLU A 380 6.96 7.70 -13.93
N ALA A 381 5.65 7.49 -13.92
CA ALA A 381 5.03 6.19 -13.65
C ALA A 381 4.16 5.70 -14.81
N TRP A 382 4.17 4.38 -15.04
CA TRP A 382 3.35 3.72 -16.06
C TRP A 382 2.75 2.43 -15.57
N ALA A 383 1.50 2.18 -15.95
CA ALA A 383 0.88 0.87 -15.84
C ALA A 383 1.68 -0.14 -16.67
N ILE A 384 1.69 -1.39 -16.22
CA ILE A 384 2.27 -2.50 -16.96
C ILE A 384 1.20 -3.57 -17.09
N SER A 385 0.69 -3.79 -18.31
CA SER A 385 -0.26 -4.84 -18.59
C SER A 385 0.12 -5.62 -19.86
N TYR A 386 -0.40 -6.82 -20.00
CA TYR A 386 -0.30 -7.56 -21.26
C TYR A 386 -1.38 -7.07 -22.22
N ASP A 387 -1.02 -6.91 -23.50
CA ASP A 387 -2.02 -6.67 -24.54
C ASP A 387 -2.89 -7.91 -24.74
N PRO A 388 -4.21 -7.85 -24.49
CA PRO A 388 -5.09 -9.01 -24.66
C PRO A 388 -5.44 -9.28 -26.14
N TYR A 389 -5.18 -8.34 -27.06
CA TYR A 389 -5.54 -8.47 -28.48
C TYR A 389 -4.40 -8.98 -29.35
N TYR A 390 -3.15 -8.81 -28.92
CA TYR A 390 -2.00 -9.32 -29.63
C TYR A 390 -1.36 -10.47 -28.84
N HIS A 391 -1.33 -11.68 -29.42
CA HIS A 391 -0.54 -12.81 -28.92
C HIS A 391 0.99 -12.54 -28.87
N SER A 392 1.43 -11.34 -29.23
CA SER A 392 2.79 -10.88 -28.97
C SER A 392 2.90 -10.47 -27.50
N GLN A 393 3.94 -10.93 -26.80
CA GLN A 393 4.28 -10.56 -25.42
C GLN A 393 4.67 -9.06 -25.24
N GLN A 394 4.08 -8.15 -26.01
CA GLN A 394 4.30 -6.71 -25.86
C GLN A 394 3.56 -6.22 -24.61
N LEU A 395 4.31 -5.57 -23.73
CA LEU A 395 3.75 -4.92 -22.56
C LEU A 395 3.18 -3.57 -22.97
N LEU A 396 1.90 -3.36 -22.68
CA LEU A 396 1.28 -2.05 -22.76
C LEU A 396 1.82 -1.20 -21.60
N LYS A 397 2.20 0.03 -21.92
CA LYS A 397 2.63 1.05 -20.96
C LYS A 397 1.75 2.26 -21.11
N GLU A 398 0.83 2.42 -20.18
CA GLU A 398 -0.02 3.61 -20.09
C GLU A 398 0.52 4.53 -19.00
N TYR A 399 0.62 5.83 -19.29
CA TYR A 399 1.09 6.81 -18.32
C TYR A 399 0.11 6.89 -17.14
N LEU A 400 0.64 6.84 -15.92
CA LEU A 400 -0.14 7.05 -14.70
C LEU A 400 -0.02 8.50 -14.25
N GLY A 401 -1.11 9.07 -13.74
CA GLY A 401 -1.09 10.39 -13.11
C GLY A 401 -0.11 10.45 -11.93
N ALA A 402 0.27 11.65 -11.50
CA ALA A 402 1.30 11.81 -10.47
C ALA A 402 0.80 11.47 -9.06
N THR A 403 -0.51 11.28 -8.88
CA THR A 403 -1.12 11.02 -7.57
C THR A 403 -1.67 9.60 -7.52
N PHE A 404 -1.30 8.82 -6.51
CA PHE A 404 -1.90 7.51 -6.24
C PHE A 404 -2.66 7.55 -4.93
N ILE A 405 -3.93 7.14 -4.95
CA ILE A 405 -4.76 6.95 -3.75
C ILE A 405 -5.02 5.44 -3.64
N ASP A 406 -4.45 4.83 -2.62
CA ASP A 406 -4.56 3.40 -2.35
C ASP A 406 -5.24 3.20 -1.01
N GLN A 407 -6.36 2.48 -0.96
CA GLN A 407 -7.03 2.13 0.31
C GLN A 407 -7.53 0.70 0.32
N ALA A 408 -7.47 0.04 1.47
CA ALA A 408 -7.96 -1.31 1.66
C ALA A 408 -8.97 -1.34 2.80
N ASN A 409 -10.03 -2.11 2.59
CA ASN A 409 -11.09 -2.20 3.57
C ASN A 409 -10.72 -3.02 4.81
N ALA A 410 -11.39 -2.67 5.89
CA ALA A 410 -11.13 -3.14 7.24
C ALA A 410 -12.05 -4.30 7.69
N ARG A 411 -12.22 -5.34 6.87
CA ARG A 411 -13.25 -6.37 7.13
C ARG A 411 -12.80 -7.44 8.14
N ARG A 412 -13.67 -7.77 9.11
CA ARG A 412 -13.52 -8.98 9.96
C ARG A 412 -14.83 -9.74 10.09
N LYS A 413 -14.92 -10.95 9.51
CA LYS A 413 -16.03 -11.91 9.70
C LYS A 413 -17.43 -11.26 9.75
N GLY A 414 -17.75 -10.43 8.76
CA GLY A 414 -19.08 -9.78 8.67
C GLY A 414 -19.32 -8.63 9.66
N ARG A 415 -18.27 -8.05 10.26
CA ARG A 415 -18.34 -6.84 11.07
C ARG A 415 -17.30 -5.80 10.60
N LEU A 416 -17.65 -4.54 10.76
CA LEU A 416 -16.75 -3.39 10.66
C LEU A 416 -15.63 -3.50 11.69
N SER A 417 -14.38 -3.26 11.30
CA SER A 417 -13.25 -3.37 12.21
C SER A 417 -12.08 -2.44 11.92
N MET A 418 -12.18 -1.17 12.34
CA MET A 418 -11.03 -0.24 12.28
C MET A 418 -9.89 -0.55 13.26
N ASN A 419 -9.87 -1.68 13.99
CA ASN A 419 -8.94 -1.84 15.11
C ASN A 419 -8.32 -3.24 15.29
N LEU A 420 -8.48 -4.11 14.30
CA LEU A 420 -7.93 -5.48 14.31
C LEU A 420 -7.14 -5.76 13.02
N PRO A 421 -6.21 -6.72 13.02
CA PRO A 421 -5.44 -7.10 11.84
C PRO A 421 -6.39 -7.39 10.68
N PHE A 422 -6.25 -6.64 9.58
CA PHE A 422 -7.15 -6.75 8.45
C PHE A 422 -7.13 -8.13 7.84
N LYS A 423 -8.29 -8.51 7.35
CA LYS A 423 -8.40 -9.33 6.17
C LYS A 423 -9.19 -8.48 5.19
N SER A 424 -8.47 -7.81 4.29
CA SER A 424 -9.12 -7.02 3.25
C SER A 424 -9.75 -7.96 2.24
N ASP A 425 -10.94 -7.58 1.77
CA ASP A 425 -11.58 -8.20 0.62
C ASP A 425 -11.85 -7.21 -0.53
N HIS A 426 -11.52 -5.92 -0.34
CA HIS A 426 -11.54 -4.87 -1.37
C HIS A 426 -10.37 -3.92 -1.23
N VAL A 427 -9.78 -3.57 -2.36
CA VAL A 427 -8.71 -2.58 -2.49
C VAL A 427 -9.09 -1.56 -3.56
N LEU A 428 -9.13 -0.29 -3.17
CA LEU A 428 -9.31 0.84 -4.06
C LEU A 428 -7.92 1.32 -4.46
N ASN A 429 -7.61 1.30 -5.75
CA ASN A 429 -6.31 1.67 -6.27
C ASN A 429 -6.46 2.71 -7.39
N LEU A 430 -6.75 3.94 -6.96
CA LEU A 430 -7.06 5.08 -7.80
C LEU A 430 -5.78 5.83 -8.19
N ASN A 431 -5.75 6.43 -9.37
CA ASN A 431 -4.74 7.41 -9.76
C ASN A 431 -5.41 8.75 -10.10
N HIS A 432 -4.86 9.85 -9.62
CA HIS A 432 -5.27 11.20 -9.92
C HIS A 432 -4.16 11.92 -10.69
N TRP A 433 -4.55 12.93 -11.48
CA TRP A 433 -3.65 13.70 -12.33
C TRP A 433 -2.57 14.43 -11.53
#